data_AF-A0A7C3AS80-F1
#
_entry.id   AF-A0A7C3AS80-F1
#
_cell.length_a   1.000
_cell.length_b   1.000
_cell.length_c   1.000
_cell.angle_alpha   90.00
_cell.angle_beta   90.00
_cell.angle_gamma   90.00
#
_symmetry.space_group_name_H-M   'P 1'
#
loop_
_entity.id
_entity.type
_entity.pdbx_description
1 polymer ?
#
loop_
_entity_poly.entity_id
_entity_poly.type
_entity_poly.pdbx_seq_one_letter_code
_entity_poly.pdbx_strand_id
1 'polypeptide(L)'
;MQIRCHAPKEKQGNQKKRQRKSKSISAACGHTLAETKAQWIARNSKENETMCHQEDREPRENRSAVRIPQFVFDELSHREGAWYETPDEVAAGLDWGRRRALLMRWVRRHMARHLTQRERRCIELYYLFGLNHRQVGAATGTAGSSAYRAIARGLRKLRLAAEKDPTWRRWWRPRRTAPLPSPGRRRVGRSS
;
A
#
# COMPACT_ATOMS: atom_id res chain seq x y z
N MET A 1 30.56 50.75 45.12
CA MET A 1 30.42 49.28 45.04
C MET A 1 30.00 48.90 43.63
N GLN A 2 30.90 48.32 42.83
CA GLN A 2 30.62 47.90 41.44
C GLN A 2 30.41 46.39 41.40
N ILE A 3 29.21 45.97 41.00
CA ILE A 3 28.88 44.55 40.79
C ILE A 3 29.21 44.21 39.32
N ARG A 4 30.29 43.47 39.10
CA ARG A 4 30.62 42.83 37.82
C ARG A 4 29.82 41.55 37.66
N CYS A 5 28.86 41.54 36.75
CA CYS A 5 28.19 40.30 36.32
C CYS A 5 29.00 39.65 35.19
N HIS A 6 29.58 38.48 35.46
CA HIS A 6 30.21 37.62 34.46
C HIS A 6 29.15 36.83 33.69
N ALA A 7 29.18 36.90 32.35
CA ALA A 7 28.38 36.06 31.46
C ALA A 7 29.08 34.70 31.20
N PRO A 8 28.36 33.56 31.19
CA PRO A 8 28.96 32.27 30.88
C PRO A 8 29.13 32.08 29.36
N LYS A 9 30.38 31.87 28.94
CA LYS A 9 30.76 31.40 27.59
C LYS A 9 30.73 29.88 27.56
N GLU A 10 29.67 29.29 27.03
CA GLU A 10 29.71 27.87 26.64
C GLU A 10 28.51 27.62 25.74
N LYS A 11 28.68 27.39 24.41
CA LYS A 11 27.81 26.57 23.49
C LYS A 11 28.31 26.55 22.03
N GLN A 12 29.59 26.72 21.71
CA GLN A 12 30.05 26.68 20.30
C GLN A 12 30.45 25.28 19.78
N GLY A 13 30.54 24.26 20.63
CA GLY A 13 31.02 22.91 20.23
C GLY A 13 30.00 21.99 19.54
N ASN A 14 28.70 22.27 19.59
CA ASN A 14 27.67 21.26 19.24
C ASN A 14 27.04 21.43 17.84
N GLN A 15 27.22 22.58 17.18
CA GLN A 15 26.69 22.80 15.82
C GLN A 15 27.54 22.10 14.73
N LYS A 16 28.87 22.05 14.89
CA LYS A 16 29.76 21.38 13.91
C LYS A 16 29.57 19.85 13.87
N LYS A 17 29.28 19.20 15.01
CA LYS A 17 28.99 17.75 15.05
C LYS A 17 27.66 17.39 14.39
N ARG A 18 26.65 18.26 14.45
CA ARG A 18 25.37 18.04 13.74
C ARG A 18 25.52 18.17 12.22
N GLN A 19 26.28 19.15 11.73
CA GLN A 19 26.46 19.34 10.28
C GLN A 19 27.25 18.22 9.59
N ARG A 20 28.24 17.62 10.26
CA ARG A 20 28.96 16.45 9.71
C ARG A 20 28.08 15.21 9.58
N LYS A 21 27.12 15.01 10.49
CA LYS A 21 26.16 13.89 10.43
C LYS A 21 25.08 14.09 9.36
N SER A 22 24.73 15.32 9.03
CA SER A 22 23.78 15.64 7.94
C SER A 22 24.37 15.36 6.55
N LYS A 23 25.67 15.65 6.34
CA LYS A 23 26.35 15.43 5.05
C LYS A 23 26.57 13.95 4.73
N SER A 24 26.78 13.09 5.73
CA SER A 24 26.95 11.65 5.49
C SER A 24 25.63 10.92 5.19
N ILE A 25 24.48 11.44 5.61
CA ILE A 25 23.16 10.82 5.31
C ILE A 25 22.71 11.13 3.88
N SER A 26 23.13 12.26 3.30
CA SER A 26 22.74 12.66 1.93
C SER A 26 23.42 11.82 0.83
N ALA A 27 24.57 11.22 1.11
CA ALA A 27 25.35 10.47 0.11
C ALA A 27 24.90 9.00 -0.05
N ALA A 28 24.04 8.48 0.85
CA ALA A 28 23.64 7.07 0.86
C ALA A 28 22.27 6.79 0.22
N CYS A 29 21.56 7.81 -0.28
CA CYS A 29 20.18 7.68 -0.76
C CYS A 29 20.11 7.58 -2.30
N GLY A 30 20.94 6.72 -2.88
CA GLY A 30 21.00 6.48 -4.33
C GLY A 30 20.23 5.23 -4.80
N HIS A 31 19.57 4.49 -3.91
CA HIS A 31 18.84 3.29 -4.33
C HIS A 31 17.48 3.63 -4.93
N THR A 32 17.25 3.12 -6.12
CA THR A 32 15.95 3.22 -6.79
C THR A 32 14.87 2.50 -5.96
N LEU A 33 13.61 2.94 -6.11
CA LEU A 33 12.45 2.39 -5.40
C LEU A 33 12.32 0.87 -5.58
N ALA A 34 12.77 0.37 -6.74
CA ALA A 34 12.77 -1.03 -7.15
C ALA A 34 13.91 -1.83 -6.51
N GLU A 35 15.13 -1.28 -6.48
CA GLU A 35 16.27 -1.91 -5.81
C GLU A 35 16.03 -2.10 -4.32
N THR A 36 15.43 -1.12 -3.65
CA THR A 36 15.12 -1.27 -2.22
C THR A 36 13.99 -2.26 -1.95
N LYS A 37 13.05 -2.45 -2.90
CA LYS A 37 12.04 -3.52 -2.80
C LYS A 37 12.71 -4.89 -3.00
N ALA A 38 13.53 -5.04 -4.03
CA ALA A 38 14.24 -6.28 -4.33
C ALA A 38 15.22 -6.66 -3.20
N GLN A 39 15.99 -5.70 -2.68
CA GLN A 39 16.87 -5.92 -1.52
C GLN A 39 16.09 -6.22 -0.25
N TRP A 40 14.95 -5.56 0.02
CA TRP A 40 14.14 -5.90 1.19
C TRP A 40 13.50 -7.29 1.06
N ILE A 41 12.97 -7.65 -0.11
CA ILE A 41 12.43 -9.00 -0.37
C ILE A 41 13.54 -10.05 -0.26
N ALA A 42 14.70 -9.83 -0.86
CA ALA A 42 15.83 -10.76 -0.82
C ALA A 42 16.42 -10.91 0.60
N ARG A 43 16.52 -9.81 1.35
CA ARG A 43 17.03 -9.80 2.72
C ARG A 43 16.05 -10.41 3.72
N ASN A 44 14.75 -10.18 3.56
CA ASN A 44 13.73 -10.74 4.46
C ASN A 44 13.20 -12.11 4.00
N SER A 45 13.53 -12.61 2.81
CA SER A 45 13.29 -14.02 2.46
C SER A 45 14.10 -14.95 3.35
N LYS A 46 15.32 -14.56 3.74
CA LYS A 46 16.17 -15.33 4.69
C LYS A 46 15.73 -15.19 6.16
N GLU A 47 15.15 -14.06 6.55
CA GLU A 47 14.60 -13.87 7.92
C GLU A 47 13.21 -14.51 8.08
N ASN A 48 12.42 -14.64 7.01
CA ASN A 48 11.18 -15.42 7.02
C ASN A 48 11.43 -16.93 6.91
N GLU A 49 12.59 -17.37 6.42
CA GLU A 49 13.00 -18.79 6.45
C GLU A 49 13.31 -19.28 7.87
N THR A 50 13.68 -18.40 8.79
CA THR A 50 14.08 -18.76 10.17
C THR A 50 13.01 -18.51 11.23
N MET A 51 11.78 -18.19 10.82
CA MET A 51 10.65 -18.08 11.75
C MET A 51 9.35 -18.67 11.18
N CYS A 52 9.47 -19.78 10.45
CA CYS A 52 8.44 -20.81 10.55
C CYS A 52 8.73 -21.57 11.84
N HIS A 53 7.95 -21.30 12.89
CA HIS A 53 7.66 -22.36 13.84
C HIS A 53 7.19 -23.54 13.00
N GLN A 54 8.02 -24.58 12.89
CA GLN A 54 7.53 -25.94 12.67
C GLN A 54 6.66 -26.25 13.88
N GLU A 55 5.43 -25.71 13.88
CA GLU A 55 4.35 -26.47 14.45
C GLU A 55 4.29 -27.71 13.57
N ASP A 56 4.59 -28.87 14.18
CA ASP A 56 4.25 -30.18 13.69
C ASP A 56 2.74 -30.24 13.44
N ARG A 57 2.28 -29.56 12.40
CA ARG A 57 0.96 -29.75 11.82
C ARG A 57 1.08 -31.06 11.08
N GLU A 58 0.64 -32.12 11.75
CA GLU A 58 0.03 -33.27 11.08
C GLU A 58 -0.74 -32.76 9.85
N PRO A 59 -0.58 -33.40 8.68
CA PRO A 59 -1.40 -33.07 7.53
C PRO A 59 -2.85 -33.16 8.00
N ARG A 60 -3.56 -32.03 8.02
CA ARG A 60 -5.01 -32.06 8.20
C ARG A 60 -5.58 -32.79 7.00
N GLU A 61 -5.68 -34.10 7.12
CA GLU A 61 -6.33 -34.95 6.15
C GLU A 61 -7.74 -34.40 5.92
N ASN A 62 -8.02 -34.08 4.65
CA ASN A 62 -9.35 -33.93 4.11
C ASN A 62 -10.25 -32.86 4.72
N ARG A 63 -9.96 -31.58 4.43
CA ARG A 63 -11.05 -30.63 4.16
C ARG A 63 -11.55 -30.83 2.73
N SER A 64 -12.36 -31.88 2.56
CA SER A 64 -13.23 -32.14 1.41
C SER A 64 -12.65 -31.74 0.05
N ALA A 65 -11.86 -32.62 -0.57
CA ALA A 65 -11.67 -32.54 -2.02
C ALA A 65 -13.03 -32.77 -2.68
N VAL A 66 -13.74 -31.69 -3.02
CA VAL A 66 -15.00 -31.78 -3.77
C VAL A 66 -14.63 -32.23 -5.17
N ARG A 67 -14.85 -33.52 -5.47
CA ARG A 67 -14.67 -34.06 -6.82
C ARG A 67 -15.83 -33.54 -7.67
N ILE A 68 -15.62 -32.41 -8.33
CA ILE A 68 -16.59 -31.83 -9.26
C ILE A 68 -16.63 -32.72 -10.50
N PRO A 69 -17.78 -33.33 -10.85
CA PRO A 69 -17.89 -34.12 -12.06
C PRO A 69 -17.60 -33.28 -13.31
N GLN A 70 -16.89 -33.85 -14.29
CA GLN A 70 -16.47 -33.12 -15.51
C GLN A 70 -17.66 -32.51 -16.27
N PHE A 71 -18.80 -33.20 -16.29
CA PHE A 71 -20.00 -32.71 -16.98
C PHE A 71 -20.49 -31.35 -16.44
N VAL A 72 -20.22 -31.01 -15.17
CA VAL A 72 -20.58 -29.71 -14.58
C VAL A 72 -19.79 -28.57 -15.25
N PHE A 73 -18.56 -28.82 -15.69
CA PHE A 73 -17.77 -27.85 -16.46
C PHE A 73 -18.24 -27.76 -17.91
N ASP A 74 -18.71 -28.87 -18.49
CA ASP A 74 -19.21 -28.90 -19.86
C ASP A 74 -20.60 -28.22 -19.98
N GLU A 75 -21.40 -28.28 -18.91
CA GLU A 75 -22.73 -27.67 -18.81
C GLU A 75 -22.67 -26.16 -18.50
N LEU A 76 -21.60 -25.70 -17.82
CA LEU A 76 -21.29 -24.28 -17.69
C LEU A 76 -20.78 -23.76 -19.03
N SER A 77 -21.70 -23.24 -19.85
CA SER A 77 -21.32 -22.54 -21.07
C SER A 77 -20.28 -21.47 -20.75
N HIS A 78 -19.36 -21.17 -21.68
CA HIS A 78 -18.34 -20.14 -21.46
C HIS A 78 -18.93 -18.77 -21.05
N ARG A 79 -20.23 -18.55 -21.26
CA ARG A 79 -20.98 -17.35 -20.88
C ARG A 79 -21.58 -17.38 -19.46
N GLU A 80 -21.50 -18.53 -18.77
CA GLU A 80 -22.07 -18.78 -17.44
C GLU A 80 -21.00 -19.18 -16.40
N GLY A 81 -19.73 -19.30 -16.83
CA GLY A 81 -18.61 -19.52 -15.92
C GLY A 81 -18.46 -18.37 -14.92
N ALA A 82 -18.09 -18.70 -13.68
CA ALA A 82 -17.92 -17.72 -12.59
C ALA A 82 -16.88 -16.62 -12.88
N TRP A 83 -16.04 -16.81 -13.90
CA TRP A 83 -15.00 -15.89 -14.37
C TRP A 83 -15.31 -15.26 -15.72
N TYR A 84 -16.47 -15.55 -16.31
CA TYR A 84 -16.90 -14.91 -17.53
C TYR A 84 -17.34 -13.48 -17.24
N GLU A 85 -16.66 -12.51 -17.87
CA GLU A 85 -17.06 -11.12 -17.88
C GLU A 85 -17.76 -10.84 -19.21
N THR A 86 -18.97 -10.28 -19.15
CA THR A 86 -19.64 -9.76 -20.35
C THR A 86 -18.79 -8.65 -21.00
N PRO A 87 -18.89 -8.41 -22.32
CA PRO A 87 -18.17 -7.32 -22.97
C PRO A 87 -18.38 -5.95 -22.30
N ASP A 88 -19.57 -5.72 -21.75
CA ASP A 88 -19.90 -4.50 -21.00
C ASP A 88 -19.16 -4.44 -19.65
N GLU A 89 -19.03 -5.56 -18.93
CA GLU A 89 -18.25 -5.65 -17.70
C GLU A 89 -16.76 -5.45 -17.95
N VAL A 90 -16.23 -6.03 -19.03
CA VAL A 90 -14.85 -5.81 -19.47
C VAL A 90 -14.63 -4.32 -19.78
N ALA A 91 -15.52 -3.71 -20.57
CA ALA A 91 -15.45 -2.29 -20.90
C ALA A 91 -15.52 -1.39 -19.67
N ALA A 92 -16.42 -1.70 -18.72
CA ALA A 92 -16.54 -1.00 -17.44
C ALA A 92 -15.28 -1.18 -16.57
N GLY A 93 -14.67 -2.37 -16.56
CA GLY A 93 -13.42 -2.66 -15.89
C GLY A 93 -12.26 -1.83 -16.44
N LEU A 94 -12.16 -1.73 -17.77
CA LEU A 94 -11.14 -0.93 -18.45
C LEU A 94 -11.33 0.58 -18.21
N ASP A 95 -12.55 1.10 -18.30
CA ASP A 95 -12.84 2.50 -17.98
C ASP A 95 -12.50 2.83 -16.52
N TRP A 96 -12.88 1.95 -15.59
CA TRP A 96 -12.50 2.09 -14.18
C TRP A 96 -10.98 2.07 -14.00
N GLY A 97 -10.27 1.18 -14.70
CA GLY A 97 -8.80 1.12 -14.70
C GLY A 97 -8.16 2.42 -15.18
N ARG A 98 -8.66 2.99 -16.29
CA ARG A 98 -8.20 4.29 -16.83
C ARG A 98 -8.41 5.41 -15.81
N ARG A 99 -9.60 5.49 -15.19
CA ARG A 99 -9.90 6.50 -14.15
C ARG A 99 -9.03 6.34 -12.92
N ARG A 100 -8.83 5.11 -12.45
CA ARG A 100 -7.95 4.80 -11.33
C ARG A 100 -6.51 5.22 -11.62
N ALA A 101 -6.01 5.00 -12.84
CA ALA A 101 -4.68 5.44 -13.24
C ALA A 101 -4.54 6.97 -13.20
N LEU A 102 -5.55 7.72 -13.65
CA LEU A 102 -5.58 9.18 -13.57
C LEU A 102 -5.61 9.67 -12.12
N LEU A 103 -6.40 9.03 -11.26
CA LEU A 103 -6.41 9.31 -9.82
C LEU A 103 -5.04 9.05 -9.20
N MET A 104 -4.39 7.92 -9.51
CA MET A 104 -3.05 7.62 -9.02
C MET A 104 -2.02 8.63 -9.51
N ARG A 105 -2.14 9.13 -10.75
CA ARG A 105 -1.29 10.20 -11.27
C ARG A 105 -1.47 11.49 -10.47
N TRP A 106 -2.71 11.85 -10.14
CA TRP A 106 -3.02 12.98 -9.28
C TRP A 106 -2.40 12.80 -7.88
N VAL A 107 -2.60 11.64 -7.24
CA VAL A 107 -2.02 11.34 -5.91
C VAL A 107 -0.49 11.45 -5.94
N ARG A 108 0.18 10.82 -6.92
CA ARG A 108 1.64 10.89 -7.05
C ARG A 108 2.14 12.33 -7.23
N ARG A 109 1.42 13.16 -8.00
CA ARG A 109 1.74 14.59 -8.16
C ARG A 109 1.65 15.35 -6.84
N HIS A 110 0.60 15.14 -6.05
CA HIS A 110 0.46 15.81 -4.74
C HIS A 110 1.44 15.27 -3.69
N MET A 111 1.76 13.98 -3.73
CA MET A 111 2.87 13.41 -2.95
C MET A 111 4.22 14.04 -3.34
N ALA A 112 4.42 14.35 -4.63
CA ALA A 112 5.62 15.02 -5.11
C ALA A 112 5.76 16.45 -4.54
N ARG A 113 4.65 17.19 -4.50
CA ARG A 113 4.63 18.62 -4.13
C ARG A 113 4.59 18.87 -2.62
N HIS A 114 3.86 18.06 -1.86
CA HIS A 114 3.54 18.39 -0.47
C HIS A 114 4.27 17.53 0.57
N LEU A 115 4.75 16.34 0.18
CA LEU A 115 5.35 15.40 1.13
C LEU A 115 6.87 15.43 1.04
N THR A 116 7.48 15.30 2.21
CA THR A 116 8.91 15.01 2.30
C THR A 116 9.21 13.62 1.70
N GLN A 117 10.46 13.40 1.28
CA GLN A 117 10.90 12.10 0.74
C GLN A 117 10.59 10.95 1.71
N ARG A 118 10.78 11.18 3.01
CA ARG A 118 10.47 10.19 4.05
C ARG A 118 8.98 9.86 4.13
N GLU A 119 8.12 10.87 4.19
CA GLU A 119 6.67 10.67 4.26
C GLU A 119 6.17 9.94 3.01
N ARG A 120 6.64 10.34 1.83
CA ARG A 120 6.33 9.71 0.54
C ARG A 120 6.70 8.22 0.57
N ARG A 121 7.94 7.91 0.93
CA ARG A 121 8.44 6.54 0.97
C ARG A 121 7.66 5.66 1.94
N CYS A 122 7.32 6.16 3.13
CA CYS A 122 6.53 5.40 4.10
C CYS A 122 5.12 5.09 3.59
N ILE A 123 4.47 6.05 2.91
CA ILE A 123 3.13 5.86 2.32
C ILE A 123 3.16 4.85 1.18
N GLU A 124 4.17 4.92 0.30
CA GLU A 124 4.34 3.96 -0.79
C GLU A 124 4.52 2.54 -0.27
N LEU A 125 5.42 2.35 0.71
CA LEU A 125 5.66 1.06 1.34
C LEU A 125 4.40 0.48 2.01
N TYR A 126 3.63 1.32 2.69
CA TYR A 126 2.41 0.87 3.37
C TYR A 126 1.26 0.57 2.40
N TYR A 127 0.86 1.54 1.57
CA TYR A 127 -0.36 1.41 0.76
C TYR A 127 -0.15 0.77 -0.61
N LEU A 128 1.03 0.92 -1.23
CA LEU A 128 1.29 0.36 -2.56
C LEU A 128 1.98 -1.01 -2.50
N PHE A 129 2.80 -1.24 -1.46
CA PHE A 129 3.49 -2.50 -1.26
C PHE A 129 2.91 -3.38 -0.15
N GLY A 130 1.91 -2.90 0.59
CA GLY A 130 1.19 -3.70 1.59
C GLY A 130 2.00 -4.03 2.84
N LEU A 131 3.07 -3.28 3.13
CA LEU A 131 3.89 -3.52 4.32
C LEU A 131 3.22 -2.99 5.58
N ASN A 132 3.40 -3.69 6.70
CA ASN A 132 2.94 -3.20 8.00
C ASN A 132 3.89 -2.12 8.58
N HIS A 133 3.46 -1.39 9.61
CA HIS A 133 4.25 -0.29 10.20
C HIS A 133 5.64 -0.71 10.69
N ARG A 134 5.78 -1.93 11.23
CA ARG A 134 7.07 -2.47 11.70
C ARG A 134 8.01 -2.71 10.51
N GLN A 135 7.51 -3.32 9.44
CA GLN A 135 8.25 -3.56 8.19
C GLN A 135 8.64 -2.25 7.49
N VAL A 136 7.73 -1.25 7.44
CA VAL A 136 8.05 0.09 6.92
C VAL A 136 9.13 0.76 7.76
N GLY A 137 9.06 0.64 9.08
CA GLY A 137 10.09 1.09 9.99
C GLY A 137 11.45 0.46 9.65
N ALA A 138 11.53 -0.86 9.61
CA ALA A 138 12.73 -1.60 9.26
C ALA A 138 13.30 -1.19 7.89
N ALA A 139 12.45 -1.10 6.87
CA ALA A 139 12.82 -0.70 5.51
C ALA A 139 13.31 0.76 5.40
N THR A 140 12.98 1.62 6.36
CA THR A 140 13.40 3.03 6.41
C THR A 140 14.45 3.30 7.50
N GLY A 141 14.93 2.27 8.19
CA GLY A 141 15.89 2.39 9.30
C GLY A 141 15.32 3.10 10.54
N THR A 142 14.00 3.01 10.77
CA THR A 142 13.32 3.75 11.85
C THR A 142 12.36 2.86 12.64
N ALA A 143 11.96 3.28 13.84
CA ALA A 143 10.96 2.55 14.62
C ALA A 143 9.59 2.54 13.91
N GLY A 144 8.81 1.47 14.06
CA GLY A 144 7.48 1.36 13.45
C GLY A 144 6.51 2.49 13.86
N SER A 145 6.60 2.96 15.10
CA SER A 145 5.85 4.14 15.59
C SER A 145 6.23 5.42 14.86
N SER A 146 7.50 5.57 14.46
CA SER A 146 7.96 6.70 13.66
C SER A 146 7.49 6.62 12.22
N ALA A 147 7.43 5.42 11.64
CA ALA A 147 6.84 5.18 10.32
C ALA A 147 5.34 5.53 10.33
N TYR A 148 4.59 5.05 11.33
CA TYR A 148 3.18 5.42 11.53
C TYR A 148 2.98 6.94 11.59
N ARG A 149 3.76 7.65 12.42
CA ARG A 149 3.68 9.12 12.53
C ARG A 149 4.03 9.82 11.20
N ALA A 150 4.96 9.29 10.41
CA ALA A 150 5.28 9.83 9.09
C ALA A 150 4.11 9.64 8.10
N ILE A 151 3.49 8.45 8.09
CA ILE A 151 2.31 8.14 7.26
C ILE A 151 1.15 9.06 7.64
N ALA A 152 0.82 9.16 8.93
CA ALA A 152 -0.28 10.01 9.42
C ALA A 152 -0.09 11.49 9.04
N ARG A 153 1.14 12.02 9.15
CA ARG A 153 1.47 13.38 8.70
C ARG A 153 1.31 13.57 7.20
N GLY A 154 1.83 12.63 6.41
CA GLY A 154 1.69 12.68 4.95
C GLY A 154 0.22 12.62 4.52
N LEU A 155 -0.59 11.75 5.14
CA LEU A 155 -2.03 11.67 4.86
C LEU A 155 -2.77 12.96 5.21
N ARG A 156 -2.46 13.61 6.33
CA ARG A 156 -3.05 14.92 6.65
C ARG A 156 -2.73 15.97 5.59
N LYS A 157 -1.48 16.03 5.12
CA LYS A 157 -1.08 16.95 4.02
C LYS A 157 -1.81 16.65 2.72
N LEU A 158 -1.96 15.37 2.37
CA LEU A 158 -2.70 14.97 1.17
C LEU A 158 -4.19 15.30 1.26
N ARG A 159 -4.81 15.14 2.44
CA ARG A 159 -6.22 15.52 2.67
C ARG A 159 -6.42 17.02 2.50
N LEU A 160 -5.56 17.84 3.10
CA LEU A 160 -5.58 19.29 2.90
C LEU A 160 -5.37 19.68 1.43
N ALA A 161 -4.51 18.95 0.70
CA ALA A 161 -4.34 19.18 -0.73
C ALA A 161 -5.59 18.77 -1.54
N ALA A 162 -6.28 17.69 -1.14
CA ALA A 162 -7.52 17.22 -1.75
C ALA A 162 -8.72 18.14 -1.49
N GLU A 163 -8.70 18.89 -0.39
CA GLU A 163 -9.67 19.96 -0.11
C GLU A 163 -9.43 21.18 -1.01
N LYS A 164 -8.16 21.57 -1.20
CA LYS A 164 -7.79 22.71 -2.04
C LYS A 164 -7.94 22.45 -3.54
N ASP A 165 -7.65 21.22 -3.98
CA ASP A 165 -7.81 20.78 -5.36
C ASP A 165 -8.79 19.60 -5.41
N PRO A 166 -10.10 19.85 -5.59
CA PRO A 166 -11.11 18.81 -5.63
C PRO A 166 -11.18 18.07 -6.97
N THR A 167 -10.27 18.32 -7.93
CA THR A 167 -10.29 17.68 -9.26
C THR A 167 -10.16 16.15 -9.21
N TRP A 168 -9.62 15.59 -8.12
CA TRP A 168 -9.55 14.16 -7.89
C TRP A 168 -10.94 13.48 -7.89
N ARG A 169 -12.00 14.21 -7.51
CA ARG A 169 -13.38 13.71 -7.45
C ARG A 169 -13.88 13.23 -8.82
N ARG A 170 -13.41 13.85 -9.91
CA ARG A 170 -13.75 13.46 -11.28
C ARG A 170 -13.38 12.00 -11.59
N TRP A 171 -12.27 11.55 -11.02
CA TRP A 171 -11.69 10.22 -11.29
C TRP A 171 -12.11 9.19 -10.25
N TRP A 172 -12.67 9.63 -9.13
CA TRP A 172 -13.16 8.73 -8.09
C TRP A 172 -14.51 8.14 -8.50
N ARG A 173 -14.51 6.83 -8.74
CA ARG A 173 -15.71 6.01 -8.67
C ARG A 173 -15.40 4.79 -7.81
N PRO A 174 -16.19 4.51 -6.76
CA PRO A 174 -16.12 3.22 -6.10
C PRO A 174 -16.32 2.15 -7.19
N ARG A 175 -15.47 1.12 -7.20
CA ARG A 175 -15.81 -0.10 -7.91
C ARG A 175 -17.00 -0.66 -7.15
N ARG A 176 -18.22 -0.24 -7.51
CA ARG A 176 -19.40 -1.02 -7.12
C ARG A 176 -19.08 -2.40 -7.65
N THR A 177 -18.92 -3.36 -6.76
CA THR A 177 -19.18 -4.76 -7.12
C THR A 177 -20.46 -4.69 -7.93
N ALA A 178 -20.40 -5.11 -9.20
CA ALA A 178 -21.61 -5.23 -10.00
C ALA A 178 -22.67 -5.88 -9.10
N PRO A 179 -23.91 -5.36 -9.05
CA PRO A 179 -24.95 -6.05 -8.31
C PRO A 179 -24.87 -7.50 -8.76
N LEU A 180 -24.59 -8.40 -7.81
CA LEU A 180 -24.56 -9.84 -8.10
C LEU A 180 -25.82 -10.11 -8.93
N PRO A 181 -25.73 -10.82 -10.06
CA PRO A 181 -26.93 -11.16 -10.81
C PRO A 181 -27.90 -11.76 -9.80
N SER A 182 -29.00 -11.04 -9.52
CA SER A 182 -30.05 -11.56 -8.65
C SER A 182 -30.36 -12.93 -9.20
N PRO A 183 -30.23 -14.02 -8.42
CA PRO A 183 -30.53 -15.35 -8.92
C PRO A 183 -31.94 -15.25 -9.49
N GLY A 184 -32.04 -15.36 -10.81
CA GLY A 184 -33.28 -15.12 -11.52
C GLY A 184 -34.36 -15.93 -10.82
N ARG A 185 -35.48 -15.30 -10.46
CA ARG A 185 -36.69 -16.04 -10.09
C ARG A 185 -36.94 -17.01 -11.23
N ARG A 186 -36.58 -18.29 -11.04
CA ARG A 186 -37.12 -19.39 -11.84
C ARG A 186 -38.62 -19.28 -11.65
N ARG A 187 -39.33 -18.73 -12.64
CA ARG A 187 -40.76 -19.00 -12.78
C ARG A 187 -40.83 -20.49 -13.03
N VAL A 188 -41.08 -21.24 -11.96
CA VAL A 188 -41.51 -22.62 -12.08
C VAL A 188 -42.86 -22.54 -12.78
N GLY A 189 -42.86 -22.76 -14.09
CA GLY A 189 -44.08 -22.94 -14.86
C GLY A 189 -44.77 -24.17 -14.29
N ARG A 190 -45.86 -23.96 -13.55
CA ARG A 190 -46.73 -25.03 -13.09
C ARG A 190 -47.59 -25.42 -14.29
N SER A 191 -47.11 -26.38 -15.07
CA SER A 191 -47.93 -27.09 -16.03
C SER A 191 -48.97 -27.90 -15.27
N SER A 192 -50.25 -27.59 -15.50
CA SER A 192 -51.42 -28.43 -15.22
C SER A 192 -52.42 -28.18 -16.32
#